data_AF-A0A3D4QD12-F1
#
_entry.id   AF-A0A3D4QD12-F1
#
_cell.length_a   1.000
_cell.length_b   1.000
_cell.length_c   1.000
_cell.angle_alpha   90.00
_cell.angle_beta   90.00
_cell.angle_gamma   90.00
#
_symmetry.space_group_name_H-M   'P 1'
#
loop_
_entity.id
_entity.type
_entity.pdbx_description
1 polymer ?
#
loop_
_entity_poly.entity_id
_entity_poly.type
_entity_poly.pdbx_seq_one_letter_code
_entity_poly.pdbx_strand_id
1 'polypeptide(L)'
;QQVYDRFESEPDILAIAVVDEEGRPVGLVERNAFFVAMAAHYGRALYALRPISLLMNRSPLVVEGDVTVADFCGQALAERASELLRGFIVTSGGRYAGVGSALSLLQATSEANRRHAEEMTQIAETLGRAEAQAQAALSAKSQFLAVMSHEIRTPLNGVLAIADILERKLAQPELAPYIHTIQDSGQTLLRLLTDALDLSRAEAGRLELSEEPFDLPRLLD
;
A
#
# COMPACT_ATOMS: atom_id res chain seq x y z
N GLN A 1 27.92 44.96 -1.48
CA GLN A 1 28.10 44.74 -2.93
C GLN A 1 27.91 43.28 -3.32
N GLN A 2 28.72 42.33 -2.80
CA GLN A 2 28.65 40.90 -3.17
C GLN A 2 27.26 40.24 -3.16
N VAL A 3 26.39 40.54 -2.19
CA VAL A 3 25.01 39.99 -2.13
C VAL A 3 24.10 40.56 -3.22
N TYR A 4 24.23 41.86 -3.50
CA TYR A 4 23.47 42.52 -4.57
C TYR A 4 23.84 41.93 -5.92
N ASP A 5 25.15 41.86 -6.20
CA ASP A 5 25.67 41.33 -7.46
C ASP A 5 25.25 39.87 -7.66
N ARG A 6 25.25 39.07 -6.58
CA ARG A 6 24.80 37.67 -6.62
C ARG A 6 23.32 37.51 -6.95
N PHE A 7 22.44 38.31 -6.34
CA PHE A 7 21.00 38.30 -6.69
C PHE A 7 20.69 38.85 -8.09
N GLU A 8 21.59 39.65 -8.65
CA GLU A 8 21.49 40.15 -10.03
C GLU A 8 21.97 39.10 -11.04
N SER A 9 23.05 38.38 -10.73
CA SER A 9 23.59 37.33 -11.60
C SER A 9 22.80 36.01 -11.56
N GLU A 10 22.13 35.72 -10.44
CA GLU A 10 21.40 34.46 -10.22
C GLU A 10 19.90 34.76 -9.93
N PRO A 11 19.07 35.02 -10.96
CA PRO A 11 17.69 35.49 -10.79
C PRO A 11 16.77 34.50 -10.09
N ASP A 12 17.08 33.20 -10.17
CA ASP A 12 16.29 32.11 -9.58
C ASP A 12 16.63 31.86 -8.09
N ILE A 13 17.69 32.48 -7.56
CA ILE A 13 18.01 32.37 -6.14
C ILE A 13 17.05 33.23 -5.32
N LEU A 14 16.29 32.59 -4.44
CA LEU A 14 15.34 33.26 -3.56
C LEU A 14 15.96 33.72 -2.24
N ALA A 15 17.02 33.05 -1.78
CA ALA A 15 17.73 33.39 -0.56
C ALA A 15 19.19 32.96 -0.59
N ILE A 16 20.05 33.66 0.15
CA ILE A 16 21.49 33.39 0.27
C ILE A 16 21.80 33.13 1.74
N ALA A 17 22.41 31.99 2.03
CA ALA A 17 22.92 31.70 3.37
C ALA A 17 24.15 32.55 3.68
N VAL A 18 24.24 33.03 4.93
CA VAL A 18 25.41 33.67 5.51
C VAL A 18 26.07 32.64 6.41
N VAL A 19 27.37 32.42 6.23
CA VAL A 19 28.15 31.43 6.98
C VAL A 19 29.33 32.10 7.69
N ASP A 20 29.79 31.51 8.79
CA ASP A 20 31.05 31.90 9.45
C ASP A 20 32.29 31.35 8.73
N GLU A 21 33.48 31.61 9.29
CA GLU A 21 34.77 31.17 8.73
C GLU A 21 34.89 29.63 8.73
N GLU A 22 34.22 28.95 9.67
CA GLU A 22 34.14 27.49 9.77
C GLU A 22 33.07 26.87 8.86
N GLY A 23 32.33 27.70 8.11
CA GLY A 23 31.28 27.27 7.19
C GLY A 23 29.96 26.91 7.86
N ARG A 24 29.72 27.33 9.10
CA ARG A 24 28.46 27.11 9.82
C ARG A 24 27.47 28.22 9.49
N PRO A 25 26.16 27.91 9.36
CA PRO A 25 25.15 28.92 9.10
C PRO A 25 25.00 29.92 10.26
N VAL A 26 25.07 31.21 9.95
CA VAL A 26 24.84 32.31 10.91
C VAL A 26 23.66 33.21 10.55
N GLY A 27 23.11 33.06 9.34
CA GLY A 27 21.90 33.77 8.93
C GLY A 27 21.47 33.47 7.50
N LEU A 28 20.32 34.02 7.11
CA LEU A 28 19.76 33.90 5.76
C LEU A 28 19.34 35.28 5.26
N VAL A 29 19.67 35.62 4.03
CA VAL A 29 19.23 36.85 3.37
C VAL A 29 18.24 36.48 2.29
N GLU A 30 17.01 36.94 2.43
CA GLU A 30 15.96 36.74 1.43
C GLU A 30 16.03 37.81 0.35
N ARG A 31 15.90 37.40 -0.93
CA ARG A 31 15.99 38.30 -2.09
C ARG A 31 14.98 39.44 -1.99
N ASN A 32 13.72 39.11 -1.71
CA ASN A 32 12.65 40.11 -1.65
C ASN A 32 12.88 41.12 -0.51
N ALA A 33 13.17 40.64 0.70
CA ALA A 33 13.44 41.51 1.85
C ALA A 33 14.65 42.42 1.61
N PHE A 34 15.70 41.90 0.98
CA PHE A 34 16.89 42.67 0.62
C PHE A 34 16.57 43.80 -0.37
N PHE A 35 15.86 43.52 -1.46
CA PHE A 35 15.50 44.54 -2.43
C PHE A 35 14.52 45.58 -1.89
N VAL A 36 13.55 45.17 -1.06
CA VAL A 36 12.65 46.09 -0.36
C VAL A 36 13.42 47.03 0.56
N ALA A 37 14.38 46.51 1.35
CA ALA A 37 15.22 47.33 2.21
C ALA A 37 16.10 48.31 1.42
N MET A 38 16.61 47.90 0.26
CA MET A 38 17.41 48.77 -0.62
C MET A 38 16.58 49.86 -1.32
N ALA A 39 15.32 49.56 -1.64
CA ALA A 39 14.39 50.47 -2.32
C ALA A 39 13.71 51.47 -1.37
N ALA A 40 13.77 51.25 -0.04
CA ALA A 40 13.23 52.16 0.95
C ALA A 40 13.90 53.56 0.89
N HIS A 41 13.24 54.58 1.44
CA HIS A 41 13.78 55.95 1.48
C HIS A 41 15.14 55.96 2.21
N TYR A 42 16.19 56.43 1.53
CA TYR A 42 17.60 56.34 1.95
C TYR A 42 18.17 54.92 2.11
N GLY A 43 17.48 53.86 1.68
CA GLY A 43 17.87 52.46 1.87
C GLY A 43 19.27 52.13 1.36
N ARG A 44 19.60 52.53 0.12
CA ARG A 44 20.97 52.38 -0.42
C ARG A 44 22.03 53.11 0.42
N ALA A 45 21.76 54.34 0.86
CA ALA A 45 22.72 55.10 1.67
C ALA A 45 22.92 54.47 3.06
N LEU A 46 21.87 53.85 3.61
CA LEU A 46 21.91 53.20 4.91
C LEU A 46 22.58 51.84 4.89
N TYR A 47 22.39 51.04 3.82
CA TYR A 47 22.75 49.62 3.84
C TYR A 47 23.80 49.18 2.82
N ALA A 48 24.06 49.93 1.73
CA ALA A 48 24.91 49.43 0.64
C ALA A 48 26.36 49.10 1.04
N LEU A 49 26.89 49.83 2.04
CA LEU A 49 28.25 49.67 2.57
C LEU A 49 28.27 49.10 4.01
N ARG A 50 27.13 48.66 4.53
CA ARG A 50 27.05 48.08 5.87
C ARG A 50 27.17 46.55 5.84
N PRO A 51 27.56 45.93 6.96
CA PRO A 51 27.57 44.47 7.06
C PRO A 51 26.19 43.88 6.77
N ILE A 52 26.15 42.77 6.03
CA ILE A 52 24.90 42.08 5.69
C ILE A 52 24.14 41.55 6.93
N SER A 53 24.84 41.45 8.07
CA SER A 53 24.26 41.08 9.37
C SER A 53 23.18 42.04 9.91
N LEU A 54 23.03 43.22 9.30
CA LEU A 54 21.93 44.15 9.57
C LEU A 54 20.65 43.84 8.77
N LEU A 55 20.76 43.07 7.68
CA LEU A 55 19.64 42.73 6.79
C LEU A 55 19.30 41.23 6.80
N MET A 56 20.14 40.38 7.38
CA MET A 56 19.91 38.94 7.44
C MET A 56 18.91 38.55 8.54
N ASN A 57 18.11 37.52 8.27
CA ASN A 57 17.41 36.76 9.31
C ASN A 57 18.46 35.96 10.12
N ARG A 58 18.52 36.22 11.43
CA ARG A 58 19.48 35.58 12.35
C ARG A 58 18.99 34.26 12.93
N SER A 59 17.73 33.91 12.71
CA SER A 59 17.12 32.68 13.17
C SER A 59 16.50 31.91 12.00
N PRO A 60 17.26 31.57 10.94
CA PRO A 60 16.70 30.84 9.81
C PRO A 60 16.26 29.42 10.23
N LEU A 61 15.44 28.79 9.39
CA LEU A 61 15.30 27.34 9.46
C LEU A 61 16.59 26.69 8.97
N VAL A 62 17.09 25.72 9.73
CA VAL A 62 18.26 24.92 9.39
C VAL A 62 17.86 23.46 9.51
N VAL A 63 18.16 22.66 8.50
CA VAL A 63 17.86 21.23 8.45
C VAL A 63 19.11 20.47 8.06
N GLU A 64 19.38 19.38 8.77
CA GLU A 64 20.47 18.48 8.44
C GLU A 64 20.08 17.62 7.22
N GLY A 65 21.02 17.39 6.30
CA GLY A 65 20.75 16.76 5.01
C GLY A 65 20.34 15.29 5.07
N ASP A 66 20.39 14.66 6.24
CA ASP A 66 19.93 13.30 6.51
C ASP A 66 18.46 13.24 6.97
N VAL A 67 17.83 14.37 7.28
CA VAL A 67 16.41 14.46 7.64
C VAL A 67 15.55 14.24 6.41
N THR A 68 14.50 13.43 6.54
CA THR A 68 13.57 13.19 5.44
C THR A 68 12.75 14.44 5.11
N VAL A 69 12.40 14.62 3.83
CA VAL A 69 11.54 15.73 3.38
C VAL A 69 10.20 15.72 4.12
N ALA A 70 9.63 14.55 4.40
CA ALA A 70 8.36 14.41 5.09
C ALA A 70 8.44 14.90 6.54
N ASP A 71 9.46 14.47 7.29
CA ASP A 71 9.65 14.86 8.69
C ASP A 71 9.93 16.36 8.81
N PHE A 72 10.82 16.87 7.95
CA PHE A 72 11.13 18.30 7.92
C PHE A 72 9.90 19.14 7.59
N CYS A 73 9.15 18.78 6.54
CA CYS A 73 7.91 19.48 6.18
C CYS A 73 6.89 19.43 7.33
N GLY A 74 6.69 18.27 7.96
CA GLY A 74 5.75 18.11 9.06
C GLY A 74 6.06 19.02 10.25
N GLN A 75 7.31 19.02 10.71
CA GLN A 75 7.76 19.88 11.80
C GLN A 75 7.74 21.37 11.43
N ALA A 76 8.29 21.72 10.26
CA ALA A 76 8.40 23.11 9.81
C ALA A 76 7.02 23.74 9.60
N LEU A 77 6.05 23.00 9.04
CA LEU A 77 4.67 23.49 8.86
C LEU A 77 3.91 23.62 10.18
N ALA A 78 4.17 22.75 11.16
CA ALA A 78 3.50 22.81 12.46
C ALA A 78 3.99 23.99 13.31
N GLU A 79 5.31 24.23 13.33
CA GLU A 79 5.92 25.14 14.31
C GLU A 79 6.38 26.48 13.70
N ARG A 80 6.79 26.49 12.43
CA ARG A 80 7.52 27.62 11.81
C ARG A 80 7.14 27.84 10.34
N ALA A 81 5.87 27.68 9.98
CA ALA A 81 5.40 27.71 8.59
C ALA A 81 5.80 28.99 7.83
N SER A 82 5.72 30.15 8.48
CA SER A 82 6.12 31.43 7.86
C SER A 82 7.62 31.51 7.57
N GLU A 83 8.46 30.83 8.33
CA GLU A 83 9.91 30.78 8.09
C GLU A 83 10.24 29.82 6.94
N LEU A 84 9.44 28.76 6.76
CA LEU A 84 9.62 27.83 5.65
C LEU A 84 9.42 28.52 4.29
N LEU A 85 8.49 29.47 4.20
CA LEU A 85 8.25 30.26 2.98
C LEU A 85 9.43 31.17 2.61
N ARG A 86 10.23 31.58 3.60
CA ARG A 86 11.42 32.42 3.43
C ARG A 86 12.63 31.65 2.88
N GLY A 87 12.57 30.32 2.95
CA GLY A 87 13.68 29.42 2.64
C GLY A 87 14.38 28.92 3.90
N PHE A 88 15.16 27.87 3.73
CA PHE A 88 15.87 27.19 4.81
C PHE A 88 17.27 26.81 4.37
N ILE A 89 18.16 26.61 5.34
CA ILE A 89 19.54 26.23 5.10
C ILE A 89 19.66 24.72 5.29
N VAL A 90 20.30 24.05 4.35
CA VAL A 90 20.64 22.64 4.44
C VAL A 90 22.08 22.52 4.93
N THR A 91 22.29 21.69 5.95
CA THR A 91 23.61 21.42 6.53
C THR A 91 24.04 19.97 6.37
N SER A 92 25.35 19.73 6.41
CA SER A 92 25.95 18.40 6.48
C SER A 92 27.13 18.41 7.47
N GLY A 93 27.01 17.63 8.54
CA GLY A 93 27.89 17.72 9.69
C GLY A 93 27.87 19.12 10.34
N GLY A 94 26.71 19.79 10.34
CA GLY A 94 26.56 21.16 10.84
C GLY A 94 27.21 22.26 10.00
N ARG A 95 27.76 21.93 8.83
CA ARG A 95 28.32 22.88 7.85
C ARG A 95 27.35 23.12 6.72
N TYR A 96 27.36 24.33 6.16
CA TYR A 96 26.52 24.71 5.04
C TYR A 96 26.71 23.77 3.85
N ALA A 97 25.60 23.21 3.36
CA ALA A 97 25.54 22.37 2.18
C ALA A 97 24.68 22.99 1.07
N GLY A 98 23.67 23.80 1.41
CA GLY A 98 22.82 24.46 0.42
C GLY A 98 21.71 25.29 1.03
N VAL A 99 20.88 25.89 0.16
CA VAL A 99 19.65 26.58 0.53
C VAL A 99 18.48 25.89 -0.16
N GLY A 100 17.45 25.57 0.61
CA GLY A 100 16.18 25.07 0.11
C GLY A 100 15.10 26.15 0.16
N SER A 101 14.07 25.95 -0.66
CA SER A 101 12.88 26.80 -0.73
C SER A 101 11.60 25.98 -0.55
N ALA A 102 10.50 26.63 -0.20
CA ALA A 102 9.18 26.00 -0.19
C ALA A 102 8.84 25.36 -1.55
N LEU A 103 9.25 25.98 -2.67
CA LEU A 103 9.05 25.40 -4.00
C LEU A 103 9.83 24.09 -4.18
N SER A 104 11.10 24.04 -3.76
CA SER A 104 11.91 22.81 -3.86
C SER A 104 11.33 21.68 -3.01
N LEU A 105 10.74 21.99 -1.84
CA LEU A 105 10.04 21.00 -1.02
C LEU A 105 8.75 20.50 -1.68
N LEU A 106 7.97 21.41 -2.27
CA LEU A 106 6.75 21.04 -3.00
C LEU A 106 7.07 20.14 -4.20
N GLN A 107 8.14 20.46 -4.94
CA GLN A 107 8.62 19.63 -6.04
C GLN A 107 9.06 18.24 -5.55
N ALA A 108 9.88 18.19 -4.50
CA ALA A 108 10.33 16.92 -3.91
C ALA A 108 9.15 16.07 -3.39
N THR A 109 8.18 16.69 -2.72
CA THR A 109 6.98 16.02 -2.20
C THR A 109 6.08 15.54 -3.32
N SER A 110 5.87 16.35 -4.36
CA SER A 110 5.08 15.98 -5.55
C SER A 110 5.69 14.79 -6.27
N GLU A 111 7.01 14.80 -6.47
CA GLU A 111 7.73 13.69 -7.09
C GLU A 111 7.66 12.41 -6.24
N ALA A 112 7.84 12.52 -4.93
CA ALA A 112 7.70 11.39 -4.02
C ALA A 112 6.27 10.81 -4.05
N ASN A 113 5.25 11.68 -4.01
CA ASN A 113 3.85 11.27 -4.08
C ASN A 113 3.52 10.59 -5.42
N ARG A 114 4.06 11.11 -6.54
CA ARG A 114 3.88 10.52 -7.86
C ARG A 114 4.46 9.11 -7.92
N ARG A 115 5.68 8.91 -7.40
CA ARG A 115 6.31 7.58 -7.32
C ARG A 115 5.50 6.61 -6.48
N HIS A 116 5.08 7.02 -5.28
CA HIS A 116 4.23 6.18 -4.43
C HIS A 116 2.90 5.84 -5.11
N ALA A 117 2.28 6.78 -5.84
CA ALA A 117 1.05 6.50 -6.58
C ALA A 117 1.28 5.46 -7.69
N GLU A 118 2.36 5.59 -8.47
CA GLU A 118 2.74 4.64 -9.51
C GLU A 118 3.00 3.23 -8.94
N GLU A 119 3.75 3.14 -7.84
CA GLU A 119 4.00 1.88 -7.13
C GLU A 119 2.69 1.25 -6.62
N MET A 120 1.80 2.06 -6.03
CA MET A 120 0.51 1.59 -5.53
C MET A 120 -0.37 1.04 -6.66
N THR A 121 -0.39 1.70 -7.82
CA THR A 121 -1.10 1.20 -9.00
C THR A 121 -0.55 -0.14 -9.48
N GLN A 122 0.77 -0.31 -9.54
CA GLN A 122 1.39 -1.58 -9.95
C GLN A 122 1.08 -2.73 -8.98
N ILE A 123 1.11 -2.45 -7.67
CA ILE A 123 0.75 -3.42 -6.63
C ILE A 123 -0.72 -3.83 -6.79
N ALA A 124 -1.63 -2.85 -6.96
CA ALA A 124 -3.05 -3.12 -7.14
C ALA A 124 -3.33 -3.96 -8.40
N GLU A 125 -2.67 -3.69 -9.53
CA GLU A 125 -2.79 -4.51 -10.73
C GLU A 125 -2.30 -5.94 -10.52
N THR A 126 -1.16 -6.10 -9.86
CA THR A 126 -0.58 -7.41 -9.58
C THR A 126 -1.49 -8.22 -8.67
N LEU A 127 -2.04 -7.60 -7.63
CA LEU A 127 -3.00 -8.20 -6.73
C LEU A 127 -4.27 -8.63 -7.47
N GLY A 128 -4.84 -7.74 -8.30
CA GLY A 128 -6.03 -8.05 -9.08
C GLY A 128 -5.84 -9.21 -10.06
N ARG A 129 -4.66 -9.30 -10.69
CA ARG A 129 -4.32 -10.45 -11.56
C ARG A 129 -4.20 -11.76 -10.76
N ALA A 130 -3.55 -11.72 -9.60
CA ALA A 130 -3.40 -12.89 -8.74
C ALA A 130 -4.76 -13.39 -8.20
N GLU A 131 -5.63 -12.46 -7.78
CA GLU A 131 -6.99 -12.77 -7.34
C GLU A 131 -7.82 -13.40 -8.45
N ALA A 132 -7.80 -12.81 -9.66
CA ALA A 132 -8.51 -13.35 -10.81
C ALA A 132 -8.02 -14.77 -11.17
N GLN A 133 -6.71 -15.01 -11.11
CA GLN A 133 -6.13 -16.33 -11.37
C GLN A 133 -6.55 -17.36 -10.30
N ALA A 134 -6.52 -16.97 -9.02
CA ALA A 134 -6.96 -17.83 -7.93
C ALA A 134 -8.45 -18.20 -8.09
N GLN A 135 -9.31 -17.22 -8.39
CA GLN A 135 -10.74 -17.45 -8.57
C GLN A 135 -11.03 -18.35 -9.77
N ALA A 136 -10.31 -18.17 -10.88
CA ALA A 136 -10.41 -19.06 -12.04
C ALA A 136 -10.03 -20.51 -11.68
N ALA A 137 -8.95 -20.70 -10.92
CA ALA A 137 -8.53 -22.03 -10.47
C ALA A 137 -9.56 -22.69 -9.55
N LEU A 138 -10.14 -21.93 -8.60
CA LEU A 138 -11.20 -22.43 -7.70
C LEU A 138 -12.45 -22.83 -8.47
N SER A 139 -12.89 -22.00 -9.43
CA SER A 139 -14.04 -22.31 -10.28
C SER A 139 -13.80 -23.58 -11.11
N ALA A 140 -12.60 -23.74 -11.69
CA ALA A 140 -12.21 -24.91 -12.46
C ALA A 140 -12.16 -26.19 -11.62
N LYS A 141 -11.60 -26.12 -10.39
CA LYS A 141 -11.58 -27.23 -9.43
C LYS A 141 -13.01 -27.68 -9.09
N SER A 142 -13.91 -26.74 -8.84
CA SER A 142 -15.31 -27.02 -8.51
C SER A 142 -16.07 -27.61 -9.70
N GLN A 143 -15.84 -27.13 -10.92
CA GLN A 143 -16.44 -27.72 -12.12
C GLN A 143 -15.91 -29.13 -12.39
N PHE A 144 -14.61 -29.36 -12.25
CA PHE A 144 -14.00 -30.67 -12.39
C PHE A 144 -14.60 -31.68 -11.41
N LEU A 145 -14.68 -31.32 -10.12
CA LEU A 145 -15.27 -32.20 -9.10
C LEU A 145 -16.75 -32.45 -9.38
N ALA A 146 -17.52 -31.47 -9.85
CA ALA A 146 -18.91 -31.69 -10.25
C ALA A 146 -19.05 -32.76 -11.34
N VAL A 147 -18.25 -32.68 -12.40
CA VAL A 147 -18.27 -33.67 -13.49
C VAL A 147 -17.86 -35.05 -12.97
N MET A 148 -16.72 -35.14 -12.27
CA MET A 148 -16.24 -36.41 -11.74
C MET A 148 -17.23 -37.04 -10.76
N SER A 149 -17.93 -36.24 -9.97
CA SER A 149 -18.96 -36.73 -9.07
C SER A 149 -20.11 -37.40 -9.79
N HIS A 150 -20.58 -36.82 -10.90
CA HIS A 150 -21.61 -37.45 -11.73
C HIS A 150 -21.12 -38.74 -12.40
N GLU A 151 -19.90 -38.72 -12.95
CA GLU A 151 -19.30 -39.86 -13.63
C GLU A 151 -18.99 -41.04 -12.68
N ILE A 152 -18.69 -40.78 -11.40
CA ILE A 152 -18.45 -41.82 -10.40
C ILE A 152 -19.77 -42.33 -9.80
N ARG A 153 -20.73 -41.45 -9.55
CA ARG A 153 -22.03 -41.82 -8.94
C ARG A 153 -22.78 -42.83 -9.79
N THR A 154 -22.76 -42.67 -11.11
CA THR A 154 -23.49 -43.56 -12.04
C THR A 154 -23.05 -45.03 -11.94
N PRO A 155 -21.78 -45.39 -12.12
CA PRO A 155 -21.33 -46.78 -11.97
C PRO A 155 -21.44 -47.27 -10.52
N LEU A 156 -21.20 -46.42 -9.52
CA LEU A 156 -21.29 -46.81 -8.12
C LEU A 156 -22.72 -47.17 -7.69
N ASN A 157 -23.71 -46.40 -8.14
CA ASN A 157 -25.12 -46.74 -7.96
C ASN A 157 -25.47 -48.08 -8.62
N GLY A 158 -24.85 -48.39 -9.76
CA GLY A 158 -24.96 -49.70 -10.41
C GLY A 158 -24.42 -50.83 -9.53
N VAL A 159 -23.22 -50.66 -8.94
CA VAL A 159 -22.62 -51.64 -8.01
C VAL A 159 -23.50 -51.84 -6.78
N LEU A 160 -24.02 -50.77 -6.19
CA LEU A 160 -24.91 -50.82 -5.03
C LEU A 160 -26.24 -51.53 -5.35
N ALA A 161 -26.82 -51.28 -6.52
CA ALA A 161 -28.05 -51.97 -6.96
C ALA A 161 -27.83 -53.48 -7.12
N ILE A 162 -26.68 -53.89 -7.69
CA ILE A 162 -26.34 -55.32 -7.79
C ILE A 162 -26.11 -55.93 -6.40
N ALA A 163 -25.45 -55.22 -5.49
CA ALA A 163 -25.25 -55.67 -4.12
C ALA A 163 -26.59 -55.88 -3.38
N ASP A 164 -27.55 -54.96 -3.49
CA ASP A 164 -28.90 -55.09 -2.91
C ASP A 164 -29.66 -56.31 -3.49
N ILE A 165 -29.53 -56.56 -4.80
CA ILE A 165 -30.12 -57.76 -5.43
C ILE A 165 -29.48 -59.05 -4.90
N LEU A 166 -28.15 -59.07 -4.75
CA LEU A 166 -27.42 -60.22 -4.24
C LEU A 166 -27.78 -60.52 -2.78
N GLU A 167 -27.94 -59.49 -1.96
CA GLU A 167 -28.38 -59.61 -0.57
C GLU A 167 -29.74 -60.30 -0.47
N ARG A 168 -30.73 -59.84 -1.25
CA ARG A 168 -32.09 -60.39 -1.26
C ARG A 168 -32.18 -61.83 -1.76
N LYS A 169 -31.23 -62.25 -2.60
CA LYS A 169 -31.18 -63.60 -3.21
C LYS A 169 -30.14 -64.50 -2.55
N LEU A 170 -29.55 -64.09 -1.44
CA LEU A 170 -28.43 -64.78 -0.83
C LEU A 170 -28.82 -66.17 -0.31
N ALA A 171 -28.17 -67.21 -0.86
CA ALA A 171 -28.36 -68.60 -0.44
C ALA A 171 -27.27 -69.09 0.55
N GLN A 172 -26.15 -68.37 0.64
CA GLN A 172 -25.00 -68.68 1.50
C GLN A 172 -24.84 -67.59 2.57
N PRO A 173 -25.30 -67.82 3.81
CA PRO A 173 -25.30 -66.81 4.87
C PRO A 173 -23.89 -66.27 5.20
N GLU A 174 -22.86 -67.09 5.03
CA GLU A 174 -21.46 -66.68 5.23
C GLU A 174 -20.99 -65.55 4.30
N LEU A 175 -21.69 -65.30 3.18
CA LEU A 175 -21.35 -64.24 2.23
C LEU A 175 -21.98 -62.87 2.58
N ALA A 176 -22.95 -62.82 3.51
CA ALA A 176 -23.65 -61.60 3.88
C ALA A 176 -22.72 -60.47 4.36
N PRO A 177 -21.70 -60.72 5.21
CA PRO A 177 -20.78 -59.67 5.65
C PRO A 177 -20.02 -58.99 4.51
N TYR A 178 -19.71 -59.74 3.44
CA TYR A 178 -19.01 -59.19 2.27
C TYR A 178 -19.92 -58.27 1.46
N ILE A 179 -21.20 -58.62 1.29
CA ILE A 179 -22.18 -57.77 0.60
C ILE A 179 -22.40 -56.48 1.38
N HIS A 180 -22.58 -56.55 2.70
CA HIS A 180 -22.68 -55.37 3.56
C HIS A 180 -21.43 -54.48 3.48
N THR A 181 -20.23 -55.08 3.45
CA THR A 181 -18.98 -54.32 3.29
C THR A 181 -18.97 -53.52 1.97
N ILE A 182 -19.46 -54.10 0.87
CA ILE A 182 -19.57 -53.40 -0.43
C ILE A 182 -20.58 -52.25 -0.34
N GLN A 183 -21.74 -52.48 0.27
CA GLN A 183 -22.78 -51.47 0.45
C GLN A 183 -22.29 -50.30 1.32
N ASP A 184 -21.74 -50.59 2.50
CA ASP A 184 -21.22 -49.58 3.44
C ASP A 184 -20.08 -48.76 2.81
N SER A 185 -19.18 -49.42 2.08
CA SER A 185 -18.07 -48.76 1.39
C SER A 185 -18.58 -47.86 0.26
N GLY A 186 -19.57 -48.32 -0.53
CA GLY A 186 -20.16 -47.53 -1.59
C GLY A 186 -20.94 -46.33 -1.07
N GLN A 187 -21.72 -46.51 0.00
CA GLN A 187 -22.45 -45.42 0.66
C GLN A 187 -21.48 -44.38 1.25
N THR A 188 -20.38 -44.84 1.86
CA THR A 188 -19.33 -43.96 2.39
C THR A 188 -18.64 -43.18 1.28
N LEU A 189 -18.32 -43.82 0.15
CA LEU A 189 -17.71 -43.15 -1.00
C LEU A 189 -18.65 -42.08 -1.60
N LEU A 190 -19.95 -42.36 -1.73
CA LEU A 190 -20.94 -41.37 -2.20
C LEU A 190 -21.02 -40.14 -1.28
N ARG A 191 -20.91 -40.34 0.03
CA ARG A 191 -20.90 -39.26 1.01
C ARG A 191 -19.65 -38.40 0.88
N LEU A 192 -18.46 -39.02 0.89
CA LEU A 192 -17.19 -38.31 0.73
C LEU A 192 -17.12 -37.51 -0.58
N LEU A 193 -17.70 -38.06 -1.64
CA LEU A 193 -17.79 -37.40 -2.94
C LEU A 193 -18.70 -36.16 -2.90
N THR A 194 -19.82 -36.24 -2.17
CA THR A 194 -20.72 -35.11 -1.92
C THR A 194 -20.02 -34.05 -1.08
N ASP A 195 -19.41 -34.43 0.05
CA ASP A 195 -18.70 -33.53 0.94
C ASP A 195 -17.56 -32.78 0.22
N ALA A 196 -16.80 -33.49 -0.63
CA ALA A 196 -15.73 -32.89 -1.43
C ALA A 196 -16.26 -31.87 -2.46
N LEU A 197 -17.44 -32.13 -3.04
CA LEU A 197 -18.08 -31.24 -3.99
C LEU A 197 -18.62 -29.98 -3.30
N ASP A 198 -19.24 -30.14 -2.13
CA ASP A 198 -19.77 -29.03 -1.33
C ASP A 198 -18.65 -28.12 -0.82
N LEU A 199 -17.55 -28.71 -0.32
CA LEU A 199 -16.35 -27.95 0.05
C LEU A 199 -15.81 -27.15 -1.14
N SER A 200 -15.71 -27.77 -2.32
CA SER A 200 -15.21 -27.10 -3.52
C SER A 200 -16.12 -25.97 -4.01
N ARG A 201 -17.45 -26.11 -3.86
CA ARG A 201 -18.41 -25.03 -4.12
C ARG A 201 -18.26 -23.90 -3.11
N ALA A 202 -18.07 -24.21 -1.83
CA ALA A 202 -17.85 -23.23 -0.78
C ALA A 202 -16.57 -22.42 -1.03
N GLU A 203 -15.44 -23.08 -1.33
CA GLU A 203 -14.17 -22.42 -1.68
C GLU A 203 -14.31 -21.50 -2.90
N ALA A 204 -15.15 -21.84 -3.88
CA ALA A 204 -15.42 -21.01 -5.05
C ALA A 204 -16.47 -19.90 -4.83
N GLY A 205 -17.04 -19.78 -3.62
CA GLY A 205 -18.11 -18.82 -3.32
C GLY A 205 -19.46 -19.16 -3.95
N ARG A 206 -19.71 -20.44 -4.28
CA ARG A 206 -20.92 -20.94 -4.96
C ARG A 206 -21.78 -21.87 -4.10
N LEU A 207 -21.59 -21.86 -2.78
CA LEU A 207 -22.46 -22.61 -1.88
C LEU A 207 -23.74 -21.81 -1.65
N GLU A 208 -24.87 -22.33 -2.13
CA GLU A 208 -26.20 -21.74 -1.92
C GLU A 208 -26.87 -22.41 -0.72
N LEU A 209 -27.44 -21.61 0.17
CA LEU A 209 -28.23 -22.09 1.30
C LEU A 209 -29.72 -22.01 0.92
N SER A 210 -30.46 -23.10 1.16
CA SER A 210 -31.92 -23.08 1.08
C SER A 210 -32.50 -22.74 2.45
N GLU A 211 -33.19 -21.61 2.56
CA GLU A 211 -33.91 -21.24 3.77
C GLU A 211 -35.33 -21.82 3.72
N GLU A 212 -35.57 -22.89 4.47
CA GLU A 212 -36.87 -23.55 4.57
C GLU A 212 -37.27 -23.77 6.04
N PRO A 213 -38.57 -23.63 6.40
CA PRO A 213 -39.03 -23.96 7.75
C PRO A 213 -38.80 -25.45 8.04
N PHE A 214 -38.14 -25.76 9.15
CA PHE A 214 -37.93 -27.13 9.60
C PHE A 214 -38.33 -27.32 11.07
N ASP A 215 -38.72 -28.55 11.41
CA ASP A 215 -39.12 -28.95 12.76
C ASP A 215 -37.87 -29.37 13.54
N LEU A 216 -37.39 -28.49 14.41
CA LEU A 216 -36.15 -28.68 15.18
C LEU A 216 -36.19 -29.94 16.08
N PRO A 217 -37.28 -30.24 16.83
CA PRO A 217 -37.44 -31.52 17.52
C PRO A 217 -37.20 -32.75 16.63
N ARG A 218 -37.75 -32.79 15.41
CA ARG A 218 -37.55 -33.91 14.47
C ARG A 218 -36.14 -34.01 13.89
N LEU A 219 -35.34 -32.96 13.97
CA LEU A 219 -33.95 -32.95 13.49
C LEU A 219 -32.97 -33.53 14.53
N LEU A 220 -33.35 -33.53 15.81
CA LEU A 220 -32.49 -33.93 16.92
C LEU A 220 -32.71 -35.38 17.39
N ASP A 221 -33.74 -36.06 16.88
CA ASP A 221 -34.07 -37.48 17.11
C ASP A 221 -33.34 -38.41 16.12
#